data_AF-A0A6G2U4Y1-F1
#
_entry.id   AF-A0A6G2U4Y1-F1
#
_cell.length_a   1.000
_cell.length_b   1.000
_cell.length_c   1.000
_cell.angle_alpha   90.00
_cell.angle_beta   90.00
_cell.angle_gamma   90.00
#
_symmetry.space_group_name_H-M   'P 1'
#
loop_
_entity.id
_entity.type
_entity.pdbx_description
1 polymer ?
#
loop_
_entity_poly.entity_id
_entity_poly.type
_entity_poly.pdbx_seq_one_letter_code
_entity_poly.pdbx_strand_id
1 'polypeptide(L)'
;MRRPGVLAAVCVVAALSVTACTATAAPTASPAARSPQTDAPRPTPPAAKPQEEVLGDLVFAGHGFGPYKVLKPAAPERDCKAFVVYLTRKVLTMQQRHQAEERLRQRGWQPGKAVPGGAILTSGEWTAGLIPEPVSDEDREQVAPHEGVFALTALGNCRHLRRSAPASLTPPTPPSFPG
;
A
#
# COMPACT_ATOMS: atom_id res chain seq x y z
N MET A 1 42.69 -42.07 20.49
CA MET A 1 42.00 -41.80 19.20
C MET A 1 42.02 -40.29 18.98
N ARG A 2 42.96 -39.72 18.18
CA ARG A 2 42.80 -39.19 16.79
C ARG A 2 41.53 -38.34 16.61
N ARG A 3 41.50 -37.09 16.14
CA ARG A 3 42.45 -36.05 15.67
C ARG A 3 41.69 -34.70 15.66
N PRO A 4 42.33 -33.53 15.91
CA PRO A 4 41.76 -32.21 15.66
C PRO A 4 42.05 -31.74 14.22
N GLY A 5 41.08 -31.09 13.57
CA GLY A 5 41.22 -30.49 12.24
C GLY A 5 41.59 -29.02 12.33
N VAL A 6 42.76 -28.69 11.79
CA VAL A 6 43.33 -27.35 11.57
C VAL A 6 43.01 -26.91 10.13
N LEU A 7 42.72 -25.63 9.91
CA LEU A 7 42.94 -24.89 8.65
C LEU A 7 43.00 -23.39 9.05
N ALA A 8 44.18 -22.84 9.31
CA ALA A 8 45.13 -22.26 8.36
C ALA A 8 44.71 -20.85 7.90
N ALA A 9 45.55 -19.88 8.27
CA ALA A 9 45.48 -18.45 7.99
C ALA A 9 46.03 -18.09 6.60
N VAL A 10 46.17 -16.77 6.38
CA VAL A 10 46.95 -16.04 5.34
C VAL A 10 46.09 -15.53 4.19
N CYS A 11 46.21 -14.30 3.65
CA CYS A 11 46.66 -12.96 4.06
C CYS A 11 46.60 -12.11 2.77
N VAL A 12 46.60 -10.77 2.92
CA VAL A 12 47.27 -9.81 2.00
C VAL A 12 46.62 -9.53 0.63
N VAL A 13 46.56 -8.33 0.04
CA VAL A 13 46.88 -6.91 0.31
C VAL A 13 46.32 -6.15 -0.91
N ALA A 14 46.00 -4.86 -0.77
CA ALA A 14 46.50 -3.78 -1.65
C ALA A 14 45.50 -2.62 -1.74
N ALA A 15 45.79 -1.60 -0.94
CA ALA A 15 45.45 -0.23 -1.29
C ALA A 15 46.18 0.15 -2.59
N LEU A 16 45.45 0.64 -3.59
CA LEU A 16 46.05 1.33 -4.73
C LEU A 16 45.85 2.83 -4.54
N SER A 17 46.89 3.43 -3.97
CA SER A 17 47.22 4.85 -4.09
C SER A 17 47.55 5.15 -5.55
N VAL A 18 46.93 6.15 -6.16
CA VAL A 18 47.39 6.70 -7.45
C VAL A 18 47.95 8.10 -7.19
N THR A 19 49.28 8.16 -7.14
CA THR A 19 50.07 9.39 -7.09
C THR A 19 50.38 9.86 -8.51
N ALA A 20 50.50 11.18 -8.65
CA ALA A 20 50.59 12.00 -9.86
C ALA A 20 51.57 11.56 -10.97
N CYS A 21 51.23 11.95 -12.20
CA CYS A 21 52.20 12.19 -13.27
C CYS A 21 51.96 13.57 -13.89
N THR A 22 53.00 14.39 -13.93
CA THR A 22 53.04 15.77 -14.45
C THR A 22 53.32 15.84 -15.95
N ALA A 23 52.61 16.77 -16.60
CA ALA A 23 53.01 17.67 -17.70
C ALA A 23 53.20 17.16 -19.15
N THR A 24 52.45 17.83 -20.04
CA THR A 24 52.84 18.41 -21.35
C THR A 24 52.08 17.85 -22.57
N ALA A 25 51.18 18.68 -23.09
CA ALA A 25 51.07 19.11 -24.49
C ALA A 25 49.60 19.47 -24.80
N ALA A 26 49.33 20.75 -25.03
CA ALA A 26 48.10 21.17 -25.68
C ALA A 26 48.12 20.71 -27.15
N PRO A 27 46.96 20.28 -27.68
CA PRO A 27 46.50 20.91 -28.90
C PRO A 27 45.02 21.34 -28.79
N THR A 28 44.78 22.56 -29.24
CA THR A 28 43.47 23.14 -29.54
C THR A 28 42.63 22.19 -30.39
N ALA A 29 41.45 21.80 -29.90
CA ALA A 29 40.40 21.20 -30.72
C ALA A 29 39.01 21.57 -30.18
N SER A 30 38.26 22.30 -31.03
CA SER A 30 36.82 22.56 -31.12
C SER A 30 35.94 22.59 -29.85
N PRO A 31 35.09 23.63 -29.67
CA PRO A 31 34.01 23.56 -28.70
C PRO A 31 33.06 22.44 -29.12
N ALA A 32 33.06 21.34 -28.37
CA ALA A 32 32.06 20.30 -28.50
C ALA A 32 30.68 20.96 -28.29
N ALA A 33 29.90 21.00 -29.37
CA ALA A 33 28.50 21.40 -29.31
C ALA A 33 27.84 20.57 -28.22
N ARG A 34 27.39 21.27 -27.17
CA ARG A 34 26.67 20.67 -26.04
C ARG A 34 25.40 20.07 -26.64
N SER A 35 25.39 18.76 -26.84
CA SER A 35 24.19 18.04 -27.27
C SER A 35 23.11 18.35 -26.22
N PRO A 36 21.90 18.78 -26.62
CA PRO A 36 20.83 18.95 -25.66
C PRO A 36 20.58 17.59 -25.04
N GLN A 37 20.97 17.42 -23.78
CA GLN A 37 20.51 16.30 -22.98
C GLN A 37 19.00 16.46 -22.91
N THR A 38 18.29 15.66 -23.71
CA THR A 38 16.85 15.46 -23.53
C THR A 38 16.70 14.94 -22.11
N ASP A 39 16.24 15.82 -21.23
CA ASP A 39 15.86 15.48 -19.86
C ASP A 39 14.87 14.31 -19.98
N ALA A 40 15.30 13.12 -19.56
CA ALA A 40 14.43 11.96 -19.58
C ALA A 40 13.19 12.33 -18.75
N PRO A 41 11.96 12.09 -19.25
CA PRO A 41 10.75 12.42 -18.51
C PRO A 41 10.87 11.83 -17.11
N ARG A 42 10.89 12.71 -16.10
CA ARG A 42 10.93 12.29 -14.70
C ARG A 42 9.76 11.31 -14.51
N PRO A 43 9.99 10.10 -13.95
CA PRO A 43 8.92 9.14 -13.76
C PRO A 43 7.80 9.81 -12.97
N THR A 44 6.64 9.90 -13.62
CA THR A 44 5.45 10.46 -12.97
C THR A 44 5.04 9.46 -11.89
N PRO A 45 4.86 9.88 -10.63
CA PRO A 45 4.39 8.98 -9.59
C PRO A 45 3.11 8.30 -10.06
N PRO A 46 2.93 6.97 -9.84
CA PRO A 46 1.70 6.30 -10.19
C PRO A 46 0.53 7.04 -9.54
N ALA A 47 -0.53 7.28 -10.32
CA ALA A 47 -1.72 7.95 -9.84
C ALA A 47 -2.25 7.19 -8.62
N ALA A 48 -2.43 7.90 -7.50
CA ALA A 48 -2.93 7.28 -6.29
C ALA A 48 -4.38 6.81 -6.53
N LYS A 49 -4.71 5.57 -6.12
CA LYS A 49 -6.03 4.96 -6.34
C LYS A 49 -7.15 5.87 -5.80
N PRO A 50 -8.25 6.12 -6.55
CA PRO A 50 -9.39 6.86 -6.03
C PRO A 50 -10.05 6.11 -4.86
N GLN A 51 -10.76 6.85 -4.01
CA GLN A 51 -11.40 6.29 -2.81
C GLN A 51 -12.44 5.21 -3.16
N GLU A 52 -13.15 5.37 -4.27
CA GLU A 52 -14.14 4.41 -4.76
C GLU A 52 -13.50 3.07 -5.13
N GLU A 53 -12.32 3.09 -5.76
CA GLU A 53 -11.56 1.87 -6.07
C GLU A 53 -11.10 1.19 -4.78
N VAL A 54 -10.61 1.96 -3.81
CA VAL A 54 -10.20 1.44 -2.49
C VAL A 54 -11.38 0.81 -1.77
N LEU A 55 -12.56 1.44 -1.76
CA LEU A 55 -13.78 0.85 -1.22
C LEU A 55 -14.13 -0.47 -1.92
N GLY A 56 -14.01 -0.51 -3.24
CA GLY A 56 -14.18 -1.73 -4.03
C GLY A 56 -13.21 -2.85 -3.62
N ASP A 57 -11.96 -2.51 -3.35
CA ASP A 57 -10.94 -3.45 -2.88
C ASP A 57 -11.27 -4.01 -1.49
N LEU A 58 -11.69 -3.15 -0.55
CA LEU A 58 -12.08 -3.57 0.80
C LEU A 58 -13.34 -4.45 0.77
N VAL A 59 -14.32 -4.11 -0.08
CA VAL A 59 -15.52 -4.95 -0.28
C VAL A 59 -15.12 -6.31 -0.87
N PHE A 60 -14.26 -6.33 -1.88
CA PHE A 60 -13.79 -7.58 -2.47
C PHE A 60 -13.05 -8.46 -1.44
N ALA A 61 -12.20 -7.86 -0.60
CA ALA A 61 -11.45 -8.58 0.41
C ALA A 61 -12.34 -9.28 1.44
N GLY A 62 -13.39 -8.59 1.90
CA GLY A 62 -14.32 -9.13 2.89
C GLY A 62 -15.42 -10.03 2.32
N HIS A 63 -15.50 -10.19 1.00
CA HIS A 63 -16.57 -10.92 0.34
C HIS A 63 -16.77 -12.33 0.94
N GLY A 64 -18.02 -12.66 1.25
CA GLY A 64 -18.40 -13.97 1.81
C GLY A 64 -18.27 -14.12 3.33
N PHE A 65 -17.78 -13.11 4.07
CA PHE A 65 -17.74 -13.20 5.55
C PHE A 65 -19.06 -12.81 6.23
N GLY A 66 -19.93 -12.07 5.56
CA GLY A 66 -21.24 -11.69 6.10
C GLY A 66 -21.84 -10.47 5.39
N PRO A 67 -22.99 -9.95 5.86
CA PRO A 67 -23.50 -8.65 5.43
C PRO A 67 -22.51 -7.56 5.81
N TYR A 68 -22.43 -6.51 4.99
CA TYR A 68 -21.51 -5.41 5.20
C TYR A 68 -22.18 -4.05 5.06
N LYS A 69 -21.53 -3.04 5.65
CA LYS A 69 -21.89 -1.64 5.50
C LYS A 69 -20.64 -0.84 5.17
N VAL A 70 -20.77 0.04 4.17
CA VAL A 70 -19.78 1.09 3.91
C VAL A 70 -20.09 2.24 4.86
N LEU A 71 -19.13 2.62 5.71
CA LEU A 71 -19.29 3.76 6.61
C LEU A 71 -18.82 5.03 5.91
N LYS A 72 -19.73 5.99 5.80
CA LYS A 72 -19.41 7.32 5.29
C LYS A 72 -18.89 8.18 6.45
N PRO A 73 -17.79 8.93 6.29
CA PRO A 73 -17.36 9.89 7.30
C PRO A 73 -18.48 10.91 7.57
N ALA A 74 -18.62 11.32 8.83
CA ALA A 74 -19.65 12.27 9.24
C ALA A 74 -19.44 13.70 8.67
N ALA A 75 -18.24 14.02 8.20
CA ALA A 75 -17.88 15.29 7.59
C ALA A 75 -16.97 15.07 6.37
N PRO A 76 -16.93 16.01 5.40
CA PRO A 76 -15.94 15.97 4.33
C PRO A 76 -14.55 16.18 4.95
N GLU A 77 -13.88 15.07 5.23
CA GLU A 77 -12.60 15.08 5.91
C GLU A 77 -11.46 15.57 5.00
N ARG A 78 -10.44 16.16 5.63
CA ARG A 78 -9.17 16.47 4.96
C ARG A 78 -8.37 15.21 4.61
N ASP A 79 -8.70 14.09 5.26
CA ASP A 79 -8.06 12.80 5.10
C ASP A 79 -8.97 11.87 4.30
N CYS A 80 -8.35 11.06 3.44
CA CYS A 80 -9.06 10.19 2.53
C CYS A 80 -9.27 8.88 3.28
N LYS A 81 -10.53 8.56 3.60
CA LYS A 81 -10.85 7.42 4.45
C LYS A 81 -11.88 6.51 3.79
N ALA A 82 -11.63 5.22 3.80
CA ALA A 82 -12.54 4.19 3.33
C ALA A 82 -12.76 3.18 4.45
N PHE A 83 -14.02 2.92 4.78
CA PHE A 83 -14.39 2.05 5.89
C PHE A 83 -15.46 1.06 5.43
N VAL A 84 -15.18 -0.22 5.59
CA VAL A 84 -16.14 -1.30 5.35
C VAL A 84 -16.17 -2.18 6.58
N VAL A 85 -17.35 -2.41 7.11
CA VAL A 85 -17.55 -3.26 8.28
C VAL A 85 -18.44 -4.43 7.89
N TYR A 86 -17.99 -5.65 8.23
CA TYR A 86 -18.74 -6.88 8.08
C TYR A 86 -19.23 -7.36 9.44
N LEU A 87 -20.49 -7.78 9.50
CA LEU A 87 -21.03 -8.49 10.64
C LEU A 87 -20.91 -9.99 10.40
N THR A 88 -20.23 -10.70 11.29
CA THR A 88 -19.89 -12.12 11.10
C THR A 88 -20.56 -12.97 12.16
N ARG A 89 -20.94 -14.20 11.82
CA ARG A 89 -21.63 -15.11 12.77
C ARG A 89 -20.77 -15.48 13.98
N LYS A 90 -19.45 -15.44 13.81
CA LYS A 90 -18.41 -15.68 14.82
C LYS A 90 -17.28 -14.67 14.59
N VAL A 91 -16.47 -14.43 15.60
CA VAL A 91 -15.20 -13.70 15.42
C VAL A 91 -14.35 -14.41 14.38
N LEU A 92 -13.89 -13.68 13.36
CA LEU A 92 -13.09 -14.28 12.31
C LEU A 92 -11.76 -14.78 12.87
N THR A 93 -11.37 -15.97 12.44
CA THR A 93 -10.08 -16.55 12.76
C THR A 93 -8.95 -15.81 12.05
N MET A 94 -7.74 -16.01 12.56
CA MET A 94 -6.52 -15.53 11.89
C MET A 94 -6.42 -16.04 10.45
N GLN A 95 -6.82 -17.28 10.17
CA GLN A 95 -6.82 -17.82 8.81
C GLN A 95 -7.75 -17.05 7.87
N GLN A 96 -8.96 -16.72 8.33
CA GLN A 96 -9.93 -15.93 7.55
C GLN A 96 -9.43 -14.50 7.30
N ARG A 97 -8.74 -13.90 8.27
CA ARG A 97 -8.06 -12.61 8.08
C ARG A 97 -6.99 -12.71 6.98
N HIS A 98 -6.13 -13.73 7.01
CA HIS A 98 -5.13 -13.93 5.95
C HIS A 98 -5.77 -14.15 4.57
N GLN A 99 -6.95 -14.79 4.49
CA GLN A 99 -7.69 -14.87 3.22
C GLN A 99 -8.11 -13.49 2.70
N ALA A 100 -8.54 -12.59 3.58
CA ALA A 100 -8.87 -11.21 3.22
C ALA A 100 -7.61 -10.43 2.77
N GLU A 101 -6.49 -10.63 3.47
CA GLU A 101 -5.19 -10.05 3.09
C GLU A 101 -4.77 -10.51 1.68
N GLU A 102 -4.87 -11.82 1.39
CA GLU A 102 -4.51 -12.37 0.08
C GLU A 102 -5.39 -11.80 -1.05
N ARG A 103 -6.69 -11.61 -0.79
CA ARG A 103 -7.59 -10.94 -1.75
C ARG A 103 -7.21 -9.49 -2.02
N LEU A 104 -6.73 -8.75 -1.01
CA LEU A 104 -6.17 -7.42 -1.24
C LEU A 104 -4.87 -7.48 -2.04
N ARG A 105 -4.01 -8.47 -1.77
CA ARG A 105 -2.78 -8.67 -2.54
C ARG A 105 -3.04 -8.94 -4.02
N GLN A 106 -4.10 -9.69 -4.33
CA GLN A 106 -4.57 -9.89 -5.71
C GLN A 106 -4.96 -8.58 -6.41
N ARG A 107 -5.26 -7.51 -5.63
CA ARG A 107 -5.59 -6.18 -6.13
C ARG A 107 -4.44 -5.17 -5.98
N GLY A 108 -3.22 -5.67 -5.86
CA GLY A 108 -2.00 -4.86 -5.85
C GLY A 108 -1.66 -4.23 -4.50
N TRP A 109 -2.33 -4.64 -3.41
CA TRP A 109 -1.92 -4.24 -2.07
C TRP A 109 -0.68 -5.02 -1.61
N GLN A 110 0.22 -4.35 -0.92
CA GLN A 110 1.46 -4.92 -0.41
C GLN A 110 1.41 -5.08 1.11
N PRO A 111 2.07 -6.11 1.69
CA PRO A 111 2.18 -6.23 3.14
C PRO A 111 2.86 -5.00 3.75
N GLY A 112 2.25 -4.43 4.78
CA GLY A 112 2.81 -3.36 5.60
C GLY A 112 3.46 -3.88 6.88
N LYS A 113 3.66 -2.99 7.85
CA LYS A 113 4.22 -3.35 9.16
C LYS A 113 3.21 -4.22 9.92
N ALA A 114 3.66 -5.38 10.38
CA ALA A 114 2.84 -6.26 11.21
C ALA A 114 2.39 -5.55 12.50
N VAL A 115 1.13 -5.78 12.89
CA VAL A 115 0.55 -5.28 14.14
C VAL A 115 -0.09 -6.45 14.90
N PRO A 116 -0.11 -6.43 16.24
CA PRO A 116 -0.82 -7.43 17.02
C PRO A 116 -2.31 -7.48 16.66
N GLY A 117 -2.89 -8.67 16.52
CA GLY A 117 -4.33 -8.88 16.25
C GLY A 117 -4.80 -8.54 14.83
N GLY A 118 -4.17 -7.57 14.16
CA GLY A 118 -4.55 -7.14 12.81
C GLY A 118 -3.51 -7.45 11.73
N ALA A 119 -3.77 -6.91 10.55
CA ALA A 119 -2.81 -6.83 9.46
C ALA A 119 -2.84 -5.42 8.85
N ILE A 120 -1.67 -4.93 8.44
CA ILE A 120 -1.54 -3.68 7.70
C ILE A 120 -1.11 -4.00 6.26
N LEU A 121 -1.76 -3.36 5.29
CA LEU A 121 -1.38 -3.41 3.88
C LEU A 121 -1.28 -2.00 3.30
N THR A 122 -0.51 -1.83 2.22
CA THR A 122 -0.35 -0.54 1.55
C THR A 122 -0.64 -0.64 0.06
N SER A 123 -1.13 0.45 -0.53
CA SER A 123 -1.35 0.56 -1.98
C SER A 123 -1.16 2.01 -2.40
N GLY A 124 0.05 2.35 -2.84
CA GLY A 124 0.44 3.75 -3.05
C GLY A 124 0.37 4.51 -1.72
N GLU A 125 -0.40 5.61 -1.71
CA GLU A 125 -0.58 6.47 -0.53
C GLU A 125 -1.61 5.92 0.49
N TRP A 126 -2.23 4.77 0.19
CA TRP A 126 -3.21 4.15 1.07
C TRP A 126 -2.57 3.15 2.02
N THR A 127 -3.01 3.16 3.27
CA THR A 127 -2.70 2.17 4.30
C THR A 127 -3.99 1.55 4.80
N ALA A 128 -4.16 0.24 4.65
CA ALA A 128 -5.31 -0.52 5.12
C ALA A 128 -4.98 -1.30 6.39
N GLY A 129 -5.94 -1.34 7.32
CA GLY A 129 -5.96 -2.18 8.50
C GLY A 129 -7.13 -3.17 8.45
N LEU A 130 -6.84 -4.44 8.75
CA LEU A 130 -7.80 -5.54 8.78
C LEU A 130 -7.86 -6.08 10.20
N ILE A 131 -9.00 -5.91 10.87
CA ILE A 131 -9.13 -6.21 12.30
C ILE A 131 -10.41 -7.02 12.53
N PRO A 132 -10.29 -8.31 12.86
CA PRO A 132 -11.40 -9.11 13.37
C PRO A 132 -11.54 -8.90 14.88
N GLU A 133 -12.74 -8.55 15.34
CA GLU A 133 -13.05 -8.27 16.75
C GLU A 133 -14.35 -8.96 17.15
N PRO A 134 -14.55 -9.29 18.43
CA PRO A 134 -15.89 -9.58 18.95
C PRO A 134 -16.79 -8.35 18.84
N VAL A 135 -18.09 -8.59 18.65
CA VAL A 135 -19.09 -7.55 18.87
C VAL A 135 -19.02 -7.12 20.33
N SER A 136 -19.02 -5.80 20.57
CA SER A 136 -19.01 -5.23 21.91
C SER A 136 -20.27 -5.65 22.69
N ASP A 137 -20.19 -5.67 24.02
CA ASP A 137 -21.35 -6.00 24.84
C ASP A 137 -22.52 -5.01 24.62
N GLU A 138 -22.19 -3.75 24.30
CA GLU A 138 -23.11 -2.63 24.05
C GLU A 138 -23.89 -2.78 22.74
N ASP A 139 -23.27 -3.36 21.71
CA ASP A 139 -23.86 -3.49 20.37
C ASP A 139 -24.53 -4.85 20.14
N ARG A 140 -24.33 -5.81 21.05
CA ARG A 140 -24.71 -7.23 20.86
C ARG A 140 -26.18 -7.44 20.49
N GLU A 141 -27.09 -6.74 21.16
CA GLU A 141 -28.53 -6.87 20.88
C GLU A 141 -28.91 -6.26 19.52
N GLN A 142 -28.25 -5.17 19.13
CA GLN A 142 -28.53 -4.43 17.91
C GLN A 142 -28.09 -5.19 16.66
N VAL A 143 -26.98 -5.92 16.77
CA VAL A 143 -26.39 -6.67 15.65
C VAL A 143 -26.59 -8.17 15.78
N ALA A 144 -27.44 -8.64 16.70
CA ALA A 144 -27.82 -10.05 16.75
C ALA A 144 -28.32 -10.51 15.37
N PRO A 145 -27.98 -11.73 14.93
CA PRO A 145 -27.28 -12.81 15.63
C PRO A 145 -25.77 -12.85 15.36
N HIS A 146 -25.12 -11.71 15.14
CA HIS A 146 -23.69 -11.64 14.82
C HIS A 146 -22.86 -11.54 16.10
N GLU A 147 -21.84 -12.39 16.23
CA GLU A 147 -20.91 -12.40 17.37
C GLU A 147 -19.59 -11.67 17.06
N GLY A 148 -19.29 -11.45 15.76
CA GLY A 148 -18.05 -10.82 15.32
C GLY A 148 -18.27 -9.63 14.42
N VAL A 149 -17.28 -8.74 14.43
CA VAL A 149 -17.11 -7.62 13.51
C VAL A 149 -15.79 -7.80 12.79
N PHE A 150 -15.80 -7.63 11.48
CA PHE A 150 -14.57 -7.52 10.69
C PHE A 150 -14.48 -6.14 10.06
N ALA A 151 -13.62 -5.31 10.63
CA ALA A 151 -13.39 -3.95 10.19
C ALA A 151 -12.23 -3.92 9.18
N LEU A 152 -12.53 -3.44 7.97
CA LEU A 152 -11.54 -3.11 6.97
C LEU A 152 -11.53 -1.58 6.80
N THR A 153 -10.42 -0.98 7.19
CA THR A 153 -10.22 0.47 7.16
C THR A 153 -9.07 0.77 6.25
N ALA A 154 -9.20 1.76 5.36
CA ALA A 154 -8.07 2.33 4.63
C ALA A 154 -8.00 3.84 4.82
N LEU A 155 -6.80 4.32 5.11
CA LEU A 155 -6.46 5.73 5.30
C LEU A 155 -5.47 6.15 4.24
N GLY A 156 -5.67 7.31 3.63
CA GLY A 156 -4.81 7.85 2.59
C GLY A 156 -4.71 9.37 2.66
N ASN A 157 -3.70 9.92 1.98
CA ASN A 157 -3.43 11.35 1.98
C ASN A 157 -4.12 12.06 0.79
N CYS A 158 -5.20 12.80 1.06
CA CYS A 158 -5.95 13.51 0.03
C CYS A 158 -5.17 14.59 -0.72
N ARG A 159 -4.07 15.13 -0.17
CA ARG A 159 -3.26 16.16 -0.85
C ARG A 159 -2.52 15.62 -2.08
N HIS A 160 -2.25 14.32 -2.10
CA HIS A 160 -1.58 13.64 -3.20
C HIS A 160 -2.59 13.02 -4.18
N LEU A 161 -3.71 12.50 -3.68
CA LEU A 161 -4.82 11.96 -4.49
C LEU A 161 -5.44 13.02 -5.44
N ARG A 162 -5.60 14.27 -4.98
CA ARG A 162 -6.10 15.37 -5.83
C ARG A 162 -5.17 15.77 -6.97
N ARG A 163 -3.86 15.49 -6.89
CA ARG A 163 -2.92 15.77 -7.98
C ARG A 163 -2.90 14.69 -9.05
N SER A 164 -3.39 13.50 -8.70
CA SER A 164 -3.40 12.33 -9.58
C SER A 164 -4.71 12.13 -10.34
N ALA A 165 -5.78 12.82 -9.94
CA ALA A 165 -7.04 12.80 -10.68
C ALA A 165 -6.87 13.59 -11.99
N PRO A 166 -7.06 12.98 -13.18
CA PRO A 166 -7.14 13.74 -14.41
C PRO A 166 -8.32 14.72 -14.29
N ALA A 167 -8.06 15.99 -14.61
CA ALA A 167 -9.07 17.02 -14.65
C ALA A 167 -10.01 16.77 -15.84
N SER A 168 -10.93 15.81 -15.72
CA SER A 168 -12.19 15.66 -16.48
C SER A 168 -12.76 14.27 -16.24
N LEU A 169 -13.62 14.13 -15.25
CA LEU A 169 -14.68 13.12 -15.28
C LEU A 169 -15.97 13.84 -14.91
N THR A 170 -16.74 14.17 -15.94
CA THR A 170 -18.15 14.54 -15.81
C THR A 170 -18.84 13.44 -14.99
N PRO A 171 -19.57 13.77 -13.91
CA PRO A 171 -20.26 12.75 -13.12
C PRO A 171 -21.24 11.97 -14.01
N PRO A 172 -21.30 10.63 -13.92
CA PRO A 172 -22.31 9.88 -14.62
C PRO A 172 -23.70 10.29 -14.13
N THR A 173 -24.58 10.65 -15.06
CA THR A 173 -25.98 10.95 -14.78
C THR A 173 -26.63 9.74 -14.12
N PRO A 174 -27.27 9.89 -12.94
CA PRO A 174 -27.99 8.77 -12.32
C PRO A 174 -29.14 8.32 -13.23
N PRO A 175 -29.41 7.01 -13.34
CA PRO A 175 -30.57 6.53 -14.09
C PRO A 175 -31.85 7.07 -13.44
N SER A 176 -32.68 7.74 -14.25
CA SER A 176 -34.03 8.14 -13.87
C SER A 176 -34.92 6.89 -13.82
N PHE A 177 -35.48 6.59 -12.66
CA PHE A 177 -36.54 5.59 -12.53
C PHE A 177 -37.88 6.24 -12.93
N PRO A 178 -38.70 5.61 -13.79
CA PRO A 178 -40.08 6.03 -13.98
C PRO A 178 -40.89 5.72 -12.72
N GLY A 179 -41.71 6.69 -12.32
CA GLY A 179 -42.65 6.57 -11.19
C GLY A 179 -43.87 5.72 -11.49
#